data_AF-A0A0Q5X094-F1
#
_entry.id   AF-A0A0Q5X094-F1
#
_cell.length_a   1.000
_cell.length_b   1.000
_cell.length_c   1.000
_cell.angle_alpha   90.00
_cell.angle_beta   90.00
_cell.angle_gamma   90.00
#
_symmetry.space_group_name_H-M   'P 1'
#
loop_
_entity.id
_entity.type
_entity.pdbx_description
1 polymer ?
#
loop_
_entity_poly.entity_id
_entity_poly.type
_entity_poly.pdbx_seq_one_letter_code
_entity_poly.pdbx_strand_id
1 'polypeptide(L)'
;MRTKSRPAWTFCLAAAAVGLISVPAVAGPLADAATRAEGLAAAGDAAGARAAIRNGMSDFLSGLPFAVGTATFVTADPSGFGLFDPRPNSVFRPGEKMVAYVEPLGLTWKPASAPGRFESRFSVDFDLLDDKGAVLASQKSFGNFAFTAATKTAGVFATLTVDVSNATVGSYVLRYHLNDSNSGKAAVVDLPFSIKAAQ
;
A
#
# COMPACT_ATOMS: atom_id res chain seq x y z
N MET A 1 1.41 -9.39 -88.47
CA MET A 1 2.81 -9.02 -88.79
C MET A 1 3.09 -7.67 -88.13
N ARG A 2 4.16 -7.58 -87.29
CA ARG A 2 4.77 -6.34 -86.70
C ARG A 2 3.88 -5.52 -85.73
N THR A 3 4.31 -4.92 -84.61
CA THR A 3 5.55 -4.87 -83.80
C THR A 3 5.20 -4.19 -82.46
N LYS A 4 5.96 -4.52 -81.41
CA LYS A 4 6.05 -3.98 -80.03
C LYS A 4 5.85 -2.46 -79.83
N SER A 5 5.30 -2.10 -78.65
CA SER A 5 5.95 -1.19 -77.67
C SER A 5 5.27 -1.25 -76.29
N ARG A 6 6.02 -1.53 -75.22
CA ARG A 6 5.60 -1.37 -73.80
C ARG A 6 6.05 0.02 -73.32
N PRO A 7 5.30 0.73 -72.47
CA PRO A 7 5.89 1.70 -71.56
C PRO A 7 6.16 1.06 -70.19
N ALA A 8 7.31 1.41 -69.63
CA ALA A 8 7.78 1.05 -68.30
C ALA A 8 7.57 2.22 -67.32
N TRP A 9 7.52 1.86 -66.04
CA TRP A 9 7.74 2.69 -64.85
C TRP A 9 6.59 3.65 -64.46
N THR A 10 6.24 3.83 -63.18
CA THR A 10 7.10 3.88 -62.00
C THR A 10 6.26 3.56 -60.76
N PHE A 11 6.65 2.59 -59.93
CA PHE A 11 6.09 2.45 -58.58
C PHE A 11 6.82 3.44 -57.67
N CYS A 12 6.17 4.54 -57.31
CA CYS A 12 6.66 5.41 -56.24
C CYS A 12 6.47 4.69 -54.89
N LEU A 13 7.56 4.17 -54.33
CA LEU A 13 7.63 3.81 -52.91
C LEU A 13 7.55 5.10 -52.07
N ALA A 14 6.35 5.42 -51.57
CA ALA A 14 6.20 6.42 -50.53
C ALA A 14 6.65 5.82 -49.19
N ALA A 15 7.90 6.09 -48.80
CA ALA A 15 8.37 5.82 -47.45
C ALA A 15 7.67 6.79 -46.48
N ALA A 16 6.60 6.33 -45.82
CA ALA A 16 5.99 7.04 -44.71
C ALA A 16 6.93 6.96 -43.50
N ALA A 17 7.77 7.98 -43.32
CA ALA A 17 8.53 8.17 -42.10
C ALA A 17 7.55 8.51 -40.96
N VAL A 18 7.19 7.51 -40.16
CA VAL A 18 6.49 7.73 -38.89
C VAL A 18 7.49 8.38 -37.93
N GLY A 19 7.44 9.70 -37.84
CA GLY A 19 8.17 10.45 -36.82
C GLY A 19 7.64 10.06 -35.44
N LEU A 20 8.45 9.35 -34.66
CA LEU A 20 8.20 9.16 -33.23
C LEU A 20 8.28 10.54 -32.55
N ILE A 21 7.13 11.12 -32.24
CA ILE A 21 7.06 12.32 -31.41
C ILE A 21 7.37 11.85 -29.98
N SER A 22 8.63 11.95 -29.58
CA SER A 22 9.04 11.77 -28.19
C SER A 22 8.45 12.91 -27.36
N VAL A 23 7.28 12.71 -26.77
CA VAL A 23 6.76 13.64 -25.76
C VAL A 23 7.68 13.53 -24.54
N PRO A 24 8.35 14.61 -24.12
CA PRO A 24 9.17 14.54 -22.91
C PRO A 24 8.26 14.23 -21.73
N ALA A 25 8.55 13.13 -21.03
CA ALA A 25 7.87 12.82 -19.79
C ALA A 25 8.21 13.94 -18.78
N VAL A 26 7.20 14.71 -18.38
CA VAL A 26 7.37 15.70 -17.30
C VAL A 26 7.64 14.92 -16.02
N ALA A 27 8.84 15.10 -15.46
CA ALA A 27 9.23 14.47 -14.21
C ALA A 27 8.28 14.93 -13.08
N GLY A 28 7.82 14.01 -12.26
CA GLY A 28 6.95 14.32 -11.12
C GLY A 28 7.72 14.88 -9.93
N PRO A 29 7.04 15.44 -8.90
CA PRO A 29 7.68 16.09 -7.75
C PRO A 29 8.67 15.20 -6.97
N LEU A 30 8.48 13.87 -7.00
CA LEU A 30 9.42 12.92 -6.40
C LEU A 30 10.77 12.91 -7.12
N ALA A 31 10.77 12.98 -8.46
CA ALA A 31 11.99 13.04 -9.27
C ALA A 31 12.73 14.38 -9.07
N ASP A 32 11.99 15.47 -8.91
CA ASP A 32 12.58 16.77 -8.55
C ASP A 32 13.23 16.72 -7.15
N ALA A 33 12.58 16.06 -6.19
CA ALA A 33 13.15 15.85 -4.86
C ALA A 33 14.42 14.99 -4.90
N ALA A 34 14.44 13.93 -5.72
CA ALA A 34 15.62 13.09 -5.92
C ALA A 34 16.78 13.89 -6.55
N THR A 35 16.52 14.61 -7.63
CA THR A 35 17.52 15.47 -8.30
C THR A 35 18.13 16.48 -7.33
N ARG A 36 17.29 17.14 -6.50
CA ARG A 36 17.77 18.07 -5.47
C ARG A 36 18.60 17.37 -4.40
N ALA A 37 18.18 16.19 -3.95
CA ALA A 37 18.91 15.44 -2.94
C ALA A 37 20.30 15.03 -3.43
N GLU A 38 20.41 14.57 -4.68
CA GLU A 38 21.68 14.23 -5.33
C GLU A 38 22.60 15.45 -5.45
N GLY A 39 22.07 16.60 -5.88
CA GLY A 39 22.82 17.85 -5.96
C GLY A 39 23.37 18.31 -4.61
N LEU A 40 22.56 18.25 -3.55
CA LEU A 40 22.98 18.59 -2.18
C LEU A 40 24.05 17.61 -1.66
N ALA A 41 23.89 16.31 -1.94
CA ALA A 41 24.87 15.29 -1.56
C ALA A 41 26.21 15.52 -2.25
N ALA A 42 26.21 15.83 -3.56
CA ALA A 42 27.42 16.14 -4.32
C ALA A 42 28.13 17.41 -3.81
N ALA A 43 27.38 18.37 -3.26
CA ALA A 43 27.91 19.57 -2.61
C ALA A 43 28.40 19.33 -1.15
N GLY A 44 28.30 18.11 -0.62
CA GLY A 44 28.68 17.76 0.75
C GLY A 44 27.62 18.05 1.81
N ASP A 45 26.43 18.52 1.43
CA ASP A 45 25.31 18.75 2.34
C ASP A 45 24.45 17.48 2.50
N ALA A 46 24.97 16.51 3.26
CA ALA A 46 24.27 15.26 3.52
C ALA A 46 22.93 15.47 4.28
N ALA A 47 22.85 16.48 5.15
CA ALA A 47 21.65 16.75 5.93
C ALA A 47 20.52 17.30 5.04
N GLY A 48 20.84 18.27 4.18
CA GLY A 48 19.93 18.82 3.18
C GLY A 48 19.49 17.75 2.18
N ALA A 49 20.42 16.92 1.70
CA ALA A 49 20.11 15.82 0.78
C ALA A 49 19.06 14.87 1.36
N ARG A 50 19.27 14.42 2.60
CA ARG A 50 18.32 13.54 3.30
C ARG A 50 16.96 14.22 3.50
N ALA A 51 16.95 15.51 3.86
CA ALA A 51 15.71 16.24 4.06
C ALA A 51 14.90 16.36 2.76
N ALA A 52 15.58 16.66 1.63
CA ALA A 52 14.95 16.79 0.33
C ALA A 52 14.27 15.49 -0.12
N ILE A 53 14.98 14.36 -0.12
CA ILE A 53 14.40 13.08 -0.55
C ILE A 53 13.32 12.58 0.40
N ARG A 54 13.53 12.71 1.72
CA ARG A 54 12.53 12.29 2.72
C ARG A 54 11.23 13.05 2.55
N ASN A 55 11.28 14.37 2.37
CA ASN A 55 10.07 15.18 2.20
C ASN A 55 9.36 14.84 0.89
N GLY A 56 10.11 14.72 -0.23
CA GLY A 56 9.53 14.32 -1.52
C GLY A 56 8.85 12.95 -1.48
N MET A 57 9.49 11.97 -0.83
CA MET A 57 8.91 10.63 -0.63
C MET A 57 7.67 10.68 0.26
N SER A 58 7.73 11.45 1.35
CA SER A 58 6.61 11.64 2.29
C SER A 58 5.38 12.23 1.60
N ASP A 59 5.56 13.23 0.75
CA ASP A 59 4.47 13.82 -0.03
C ASP A 59 3.95 12.88 -1.11
N PHE A 60 4.84 12.18 -1.83
CA PHE A 60 4.44 11.18 -2.82
C PHE A 60 3.60 10.05 -2.20
N LEU A 61 4.07 9.46 -1.11
CA LEU A 61 3.39 8.34 -0.44
C LEU A 61 2.04 8.78 0.18
N SER A 62 1.97 10.01 0.70
CA SER A 62 0.70 10.59 1.20
C SER A 62 -0.31 10.88 0.08
N GLY A 63 0.16 11.01 -1.17
CA GLY A 63 -0.66 11.23 -2.35
C GLY A 63 -1.20 9.95 -3.00
N LEU A 64 -0.71 8.78 -2.59
CA LEU A 64 -1.18 7.50 -3.12
C LEU A 64 -2.65 7.24 -2.70
N PRO A 65 -3.40 6.44 -3.49
CA PRO A 65 -4.69 5.94 -3.05
C PRO A 65 -4.60 5.22 -1.70
N PHE A 66 -5.64 5.38 -0.87
CA PHE A 66 -5.71 4.67 0.39
C PHE A 66 -5.90 3.17 0.12
N ALA A 67 -4.99 2.36 0.65
CA ALA A 67 -4.93 0.93 0.38
C ALA A 67 -4.32 0.19 1.57
N VAL A 68 -4.36 -1.14 1.53
CA VAL A 68 -3.58 -1.98 2.45
C VAL A 68 -2.32 -2.45 1.72
N GLY A 69 -1.17 -2.24 2.34
CA GLY A 69 0.12 -2.75 1.88
C GLY A 69 0.31 -4.19 2.39
N THR A 70 1.07 -4.34 3.47
CA THR A 70 1.24 -5.63 4.14
C THR A 70 0.05 -5.95 5.03
N ALA A 71 -0.46 -7.18 4.97
CA ALA A 71 -1.35 -7.74 5.99
C ALA A 71 -1.01 -9.22 6.18
N THR A 72 -0.66 -9.63 7.40
CA THR A 72 -0.30 -11.01 7.69
C THR A 72 -0.52 -11.37 9.15
N PHE A 73 -0.76 -12.65 9.43
CA PHE A 73 -0.66 -13.16 10.78
C PHE A 73 0.81 -13.24 11.22
N VAL A 74 1.04 -12.93 12.49
CA VAL A 74 2.37 -12.90 13.11
C VAL A 74 2.43 -13.80 14.34
N THR A 75 3.64 -14.25 14.69
CA THR A 75 3.85 -15.19 15.81
C THR A 75 3.79 -14.52 17.18
N ALA A 76 4.06 -13.23 17.24
CA ALA A 76 4.04 -12.41 18.45
C ALA A 76 3.74 -10.93 18.11
N ASP A 77 3.58 -10.11 19.14
CA ASP A 77 3.37 -8.67 18.96
C ASP A 77 4.56 -8.03 18.23
N PRO A 78 4.32 -7.30 17.12
CA PRO A 78 5.34 -6.58 16.37
C PRO A 78 6.09 -5.57 17.25
N SER A 79 7.41 -5.52 17.12
CA SER A 79 8.24 -4.56 17.86
C SER A 79 8.34 -3.19 17.19
N GLY A 80 7.91 -3.10 15.93
CA GLY A 80 7.91 -1.87 15.15
C GLY A 80 7.47 -2.09 13.70
N PHE A 81 7.46 -1.02 12.92
CA PHE A 81 7.14 -1.08 11.49
C PHE A 81 8.17 -1.94 10.74
N GLY A 82 7.70 -2.95 9.99
CA GLY A 82 8.55 -3.95 9.35
C GLY A 82 9.32 -4.87 10.30
N LEU A 83 9.08 -4.80 11.62
CA LEU A 83 9.77 -5.60 12.64
C LEU A 83 8.80 -6.59 13.28
N PHE A 84 8.46 -7.63 12.50
CA PHE A 84 7.56 -8.71 12.88
C PHE A 84 8.03 -10.04 12.30
N ASP A 85 7.62 -11.13 12.95
CA ASP A 85 7.84 -12.49 12.46
C ASP A 85 6.53 -13.04 11.89
N PRO A 86 6.42 -13.24 10.56
CA PRO A 86 5.25 -13.85 9.96
C PRO A 86 5.04 -15.26 10.50
N ARG A 87 3.78 -15.67 10.68
CA ARG A 87 3.51 -17.08 10.93
C ARG A 87 3.93 -17.93 9.72
N PRO A 88 4.45 -19.15 9.94
CA PRO A 88 4.81 -20.04 8.84
C PRO A 88 3.58 -20.53 8.04
N ASN A 89 2.39 -20.47 8.65
CA ASN A 89 1.11 -20.78 8.02
C ASN A 89 -0.04 -20.09 8.76
N SER A 90 -1.21 -20.01 8.11
CA SER A 90 -2.46 -19.50 8.68
C SER A 90 -3.31 -20.62 9.28
N VAL A 91 -2.69 -21.54 10.02
CA VAL A 91 -3.40 -22.60 10.78
C VAL A 91 -3.31 -22.27 12.28
N PHE A 92 -4.46 -22.30 12.93
CA PHE A 92 -4.62 -21.98 14.34
C PHE A 92 -5.26 -23.15 15.08
N ARG A 93 -4.95 -23.28 16.37
CA ARG A 93 -5.68 -24.18 17.28
C ARG A 93 -6.96 -23.52 17.78
N PRO A 94 -7.99 -24.28 18.19
CA PRO A 94 -9.13 -23.72 18.90
C PRO A 94 -8.67 -22.91 20.11
N GLY A 95 -9.16 -21.67 20.23
CA GLY A 95 -8.77 -20.76 21.31
C GLY A 95 -7.40 -20.09 21.19
N GLU A 96 -6.63 -20.36 20.12
CA GLU A 96 -5.38 -19.65 19.88
C GLU A 96 -5.66 -18.19 19.50
N LYS A 97 -4.95 -17.25 20.14
CA LYS A 97 -5.04 -15.83 19.79
C LYS A 97 -4.47 -15.60 18.39
N MET A 98 -5.19 -14.83 17.59
CA MET A 98 -4.76 -14.46 16.24
C MET A 98 -4.25 -13.03 16.26
N VAL A 99 -2.95 -12.83 16.05
CA VAL A 99 -2.35 -11.50 15.94
C VAL A 99 -2.08 -11.22 14.46
N ALA A 100 -2.64 -10.13 13.94
CA ALA A 100 -2.40 -9.66 12.60
C ALA A 100 -1.61 -8.34 12.62
N TYR A 101 -0.63 -8.24 11.73
CA TYR A 101 0.11 -7.03 11.41
C TYR A 101 -0.43 -6.45 10.10
N VAL A 102 -0.84 -5.18 10.11
CA VAL A 102 -1.44 -4.53 8.94
C VAL A 102 -0.85 -3.14 8.72
N GLU A 103 -0.36 -2.88 7.51
CA GLU A 103 0.21 -1.60 7.08
C GLU A 103 -0.78 -0.87 6.15
N PRO A 104 -1.39 0.25 6.58
CA PRO A 104 -2.12 1.10 5.66
C PRO A 104 -1.16 1.93 4.79
N LEU A 105 -1.54 2.13 3.54
CA LEU A 105 -0.87 3.00 2.56
C LEU A 105 -1.76 4.19 2.23
N GLY A 106 -1.16 5.30 1.80
CA GLY A 106 -1.92 6.47 1.32
C GLY A 106 -2.78 7.14 2.40
N LEU A 107 -2.38 7.06 3.67
CA LEU A 107 -3.06 7.74 4.77
C LEU A 107 -3.04 9.26 4.59
N THR A 108 -4.17 9.90 4.85
CA THR A 108 -4.27 11.34 4.78
C THR A 108 -3.68 11.98 6.03
N TRP A 109 -2.62 12.76 5.83
CA TRP A 109 -2.00 13.59 6.85
C TRP A 109 -2.44 15.04 6.69
N LYS A 110 -2.79 15.68 7.81
CA LYS A 110 -3.12 17.11 7.87
C LYS A 110 -2.27 17.81 8.93
N PRO A 111 -2.15 19.16 8.90
CA PRO A 111 -1.55 19.89 10.01
C PRO A 111 -2.25 19.56 11.32
N ALA A 112 -1.48 19.26 12.36
CA ALA A 112 -2.00 19.07 13.71
C ALA A 112 -2.19 20.42 14.41
N SER A 113 -2.92 20.44 15.53
CA SER A 113 -3.05 21.65 16.35
C SER A 113 -1.72 22.15 16.93
N ALA A 114 -0.78 21.23 17.16
CA ALA A 114 0.57 21.58 17.58
C ALA A 114 1.39 22.14 16.39
N PRO A 115 2.03 23.33 16.52
CA PRO A 115 2.80 23.93 15.44
C PRO A 115 3.89 23.00 14.89
N GLY A 116 4.02 22.94 13.56
CA GLY A 116 5.05 22.13 12.90
C GLY A 116 4.83 20.61 13.02
N ARG A 117 3.63 20.16 13.40
CA ARG A 117 3.26 18.75 13.48
C ARG A 117 2.18 18.42 12.45
N PHE A 118 2.16 17.16 12.06
CA PHE A 118 1.13 16.54 11.23
C PHE A 118 0.41 15.48 12.04
N GLU A 119 -0.86 15.26 11.73
CA GLU A 119 -1.65 14.19 12.30
C GLU A 119 -2.36 13.35 11.23
N SER A 120 -2.52 12.06 11.55
CA SER A 120 -3.34 11.13 10.78
C SER A 120 -4.08 10.18 11.72
N ARG A 121 -5.21 9.68 11.26
CA ARG A 121 -6.04 8.74 12.02
C ARG A 121 -6.76 7.78 11.09
N PHE A 122 -6.81 6.52 11.47
CA PHE A 122 -7.70 5.55 10.86
C PHE A 122 -8.33 4.64 11.92
N SER A 123 -9.49 4.09 11.61
CA SER A 123 -10.10 3.01 12.38
C SER A 123 -10.06 1.71 11.59
N VAL A 124 -10.24 0.60 12.30
CA VAL A 124 -10.36 -0.73 11.71
C VAL A 124 -11.63 -1.38 12.24
N ASP A 125 -12.46 -1.87 11.34
CA ASP A 125 -13.55 -2.80 11.61
C ASP A 125 -13.10 -4.20 11.20
N PHE A 126 -13.77 -5.25 11.70
CA PHE A 126 -13.58 -6.60 11.16
C PHE A 126 -14.90 -7.33 10.93
N ASP A 127 -14.86 -8.22 9.94
CA ASP A 127 -15.83 -9.32 9.76
C ASP A 127 -15.09 -10.66 9.87
N LEU A 128 -15.72 -11.62 10.52
CA LEU A 128 -15.36 -13.03 10.44
C LEU A 128 -16.31 -13.69 9.45
N LEU A 129 -15.78 -14.28 8.38
CA LEU A 129 -16.55 -14.96 7.35
C LEU A 129 -16.27 -16.46 7.35
N ASP A 130 -17.27 -17.25 6.96
CA ASP A 130 -17.05 -18.66 6.62
C ASP A 130 -16.39 -18.83 5.24
N ASP A 131 -16.16 -20.07 4.83
CA ASP A 131 -15.55 -20.45 3.56
C ASP A 131 -16.39 -20.12 2.32
N LYS A 132 -17.67 -19.77 2.51
CA LYS A 132 -18.61 -19.35 1.47
C LYS A 132 -18.77 -17.83 1.42
N GLY A 133 -18.11 -17.10 2.32
CA GLY A 133 -18.19 -15.65 2.43
C GLY A 133 -19.41 -15.15 3.21
N ALA A 134 -20.12 -16.01 3.95
CA ALA A 134 -21.17 -15.56 4.86
C ALA A 134 -20.55 -14.95 6.12
N VAL A 135 -21.05 -13.79 6.53
CA VAL A 135 -20.59 -13.10 7.74
C VAL A 135 -21.12 -13.83 8.98
N LEU A 136 -20.22 -14.38 9.78
CA LEU A 136 -20.51 -15.06 11.03
C LEU A 136 -20.50 -14.11 12.23
N ALA A 137 -19.62 -13.11 12.21
CA ALA A 137 -19.51 -12.08 13.22
C ALA A 137 -18.91 -10.81 12.64
N SER A 138 -19.22 -9.66 13.25
CA SER A 138 -18.66 -8.37 12.88
C SER A 138 -18.41 -7.51 14.10
N GLN A 139 -17.39 -6.66 14.05
CA GLN A 139 -17.17 -5.63 15.05
C GLN A 139 -16.71 -4.33 14.39
N LYS A 140 -17.47 -3.26 14.65
CA LYS A 140 -17.08 -1.89 14.28
C LYS A 140 -16.14 -1.29 15.30
N SER A 141 -15.31 -0.37 14.86
CA SER A 141 -14.33 0.37 15.66
C SER A 141 -13.47 -0.56 16.51
N PHE A 142 -13.14 -1.74 15.96
CA PHE A 142 -12.32 -2.75 16.60
C PHE A 142 -10.92 -2.21 16.94
N GLY A 143 -10.34 -1.41 16.05
CA GLY A 143 -9.11 -0.65 16.28
C GLY A 143 -9.29 0.83 15.97
N ASN A 144 -8.61 1.69 16.72
CA ASN A 144 -8.56 3.13 16.48
C ASN A 144 -7.12 3.62 16.66
N PHE A 145 -6.53 4.14 15.58
CA PHE A 145 -5.12 4.48 15.53
C PHE A 145 -4.97 5.96 15.20
N ALA A 146 -4.25 6.71 16.05
CA ALA A 146 -4.00 8.13 15.85
C ALA A 146 -2.50 8.41 15.98
N PHE A 147 -1.98 9.22 15.06
CA PHE A 147 -0.57 9.55 14.97
C PHE A 147 -0.40 11.05 14.95
N THR A 148 0.59 11.55 15.69
CA THR A 148 1.06 12.92 15.60
C THR A 148 2.58 12.90 15.42
N ALA A 149 3.08 13.45 14.31
CA ALA A 149 4.48 13.35 13.93
C ALA A 149 5.02 14.67 13.37
N ALA A 150 6.35 14.83 13.31
CA ALA A 150 6.99 15.99 12.67
C ALA A 150 6.93 15.94 11.13
N THR A 151 6.64 14.77 10.56
CA THR A 151 6.59 14.50 9.12
C THR A 151 5.41 13.59 8.80
N LYS A 152 4.95 13.56 7.55
CA LYS A 152 3.92 12.63 7.09
C LYS A 152 4.55 11.24 6.89
N THR A 153 4.66 10.48 7.97
CA THR A 153 5.40 9.22 7.99
C THR A 153 4.62 8.11 7.27
N ALA A 154 5.28 7.37 6.37
CA ALA A 154 4.66 6.26 5.66
C ALA A 154 4.74 4.91 6.41
N GLY A 155 5.65 4.80 7.40
CA GLY A 155 5.87 3.56 8.16
C GLY A 155 4.97 3.42 9.37
N VAL A 156 3.66 3.37 9.19
CA VAL A 156 2.69 3.09 10.27
C VAL A 156 2.07 1.71 10.11
N PHE A 157 1.67 1.10 11.22
CA PHE A 157 1.03 -0.22 11.23
C PHE A 157 -0.03 -0.31 12.34
N ALA A 158 -0.92 -1.28 12.19
CA ALA A 158 -1.86 -1.73 13.19
C ALA A 158 -1.51 -3.16 13.63
N THR A 159 -1.51 -3.38 14.95
CA THR A 159 -1.54 -4.73 15.53
C THR A 159 -2.98 -5.03 15.93
N LEU A 160 -3.54 -6.08 15.35
CA LEU A 160 -4.94 -6.46 15.49
C LEU A 160 -5.01 -7.87 16.09
N THR A 161 -5.46 -7.97 17.34
CA THR A 161 -5.52 -9.25 18.06
C THR A 161 -6.96 -9.69 18.21
N VAL A 162 -7.36 -10.69 17.43
CA VAL A 162 -8.72 -11.24 17.43
C VAL A 162 -8.76 -12.56 18.19
N ASP A 163 -9.78 -12.70 19.03
CA ASP A 163 -10.10 -13.95 19.72
C ASP A 163 -11.25 -14.63 18.97
N VAL A 164 -10.94 -15.78 18.37
CA VAL A 164 -11.92 -16.65 17.69
C VAL A 164 -12.17 -17.95 18.46
N SER A 165 -11.99 -17.96 19.77
CA SER A 165 -12.11 -19.15 20.63
C SER A 165 -13.43 -19.92 20.50
N ASN A 166 -14.51 -19.24 20.13
CA ASN A 166 -15.82 -19.85 19.93
C ASN A 166 -16.05 -20.41 18.50
N ALA A 167 -15.11 -20.19 17.57
CA ALA A 167 -15.19 -20.72 16.23
C ALA A 167 -14.83 -22.22 16.22
N THR A 168 -15.59 -23.00 15.46
CA THR A 168 -15.37 -24.44 15.33
C THR A 168 -14.18 -24.73 14.40
N VAL A 169 -13.78 -26.01 14.30
CA VAL A 169 -12.82 -26.45 13.29
C VAL A 169 -13.38 -26.16 11.89
N GLY A 170 -12.57 -25.55 11.03
CA GLY A 170 -13.02 -25.10 9.71
C GLY A 170 -12.08 -24.10 9.05
N SER A 171 -12.49 -23.63 7.87
CA SER A 171 -11.83 -22.56 7.12
C SER A 171 -12.64 -21.28 7.23
N TYR A 172 -11.94 -20.16 7.38
CA TYR A 172 -12.54 -18.85 7.65
C TYR A 172 -11.74 -17.75 6.95
N VAL A 173 -12.35 -16.57 6.85
CA VAL A 173 -11.66 -15.34 6.43
C VAL A 173 -11.86 -14.29 7.50
N LEU A 174 -10.77 -13.68 7.93
CA LEU A 174 -10.81 -12.46 8.72
C LEU A 174 -10.67 -11.27 7.76
N ARG A 175 -11.75 -10.53 7.56
CA ARG A 175 -11.78 -9.34 6.72
C ARG A 175 -11.63 -8.10 7.58
N TYR A 176 -10.62 -7.30 7.30
CA TYR A 176 -10.46 -5.98 7.92
C TYR A 176 -10.89 -4.88 6.98
N HIS A 177 -11.66 -3.93 7.51
CA HIS A 177 -12.01 -2.68 6.83
C HIS A 177 -11.28 -1.55 7.51
N LEU A 178 -10.30 -0.98 6.82
CA LEU A 178 -9.56 0.19 7.28
C LEU A 178 -10.29 1.44 6.78
N ASN A 179 -10.46 2.43 7.66
CA ASN A 179 -11.17 3.67 7.36
C ASN A 179 -10.30 4.87 7.74
N ASP A 180 -9.79 5.60 6.74
CA ASP A 180 -9.05 6.86 6.96
C ASP A 180 -10.02 7.95 7.42
N SER A 181 -9.91 8.35 8.68
CA SER A 181 -10.83 9.31 9.30
C SER A 181 -10.65 10.73 8.79
N ASN A 182 -9.50 11.07 8.21
CA ASN A 182 -9.22 12.41 7.71
C ASN A 182 -9.78 12.63 6.30
N SER A 183 -9.88 11.58 5.47
CA SER A 183 -10.38 11.67 4.09
C SER A 183 -11.73 10.97 3.86
N GLY A 184 -12.15 10.09 4.75
CA GLY A 184 -13.31 9.22 4.55
C GLY A 184 -13.08 8.07 3.57
N LYS A 185 -11.84 7.88 3.08
CA LYS A 185 -11.49 6.75 2.20
C LYS A 185 -11.42 5.45 3.01
N ALA A 186 -11.72 4.34 2.35
CA ALA A 186 -11.67 3.02 2.95
C ALA A 186 -10.86 2.04 2.08
N ALA A 187 -10.31 1.02 2.74
CA ALA A 187 -9.61 -0.10 2.10
C ALA A 187 -9.97 -1.39 2.83
N VAL A 188 -9.97 -2.51 2.11
CA VAL A 188 -10.35 -3.82 2.65
C VAL A 188 -9.23 -4.82 2.40
N VAL A 189 -9.00 -5.71 3.36
CA VAL A 189 -8.07 -6.83 3.20
C VAL A 189 -8.64 -8.09 3.84
N ASP A 190 -8.45 -9.21 3.16
CA ASP A 190 -8.88 -10.54 3.62
C ASP A 190 -7.66 -11.34 4.08
N LEU A 191 -7.75 -11.93 5.27
CA LEU A 191 -6.77 -12.87 5.80
C LEU A 191 -7.43 -14.25 5.97
N PRO A 192 -7.29 -15.15 4.98
CA PRO A 192 -7.77 -16.52 5.10
C PRO A 192 -7.00 -17.28 6.18
N PHE A 193 -7.71 -18.11 6.94
CA PHE A 193 -7.13 -18.99 7.94
C PHE A 193 -7.94 -20.27 8.13
N SER A 194 -7.39 -21.23 8.86
CA SER A 194 -8.12 -22.42 9.30
C SER A 194 -7.89 -22.70 10.77
N ILE A 195 -8.93 -23.20 11.43
CA ILE A 195 -8.84 -23.78 12.77
C ILE A 195 -8.80 -25.29 12.62
N LYS A 196 -7.76 -25.93 13.17
CA LYS A 196 -7.62 -27.39 13.19
C LYS A 196 -7.44 -27.89 14.62
N ALA A 197 -7.99 -29.05 14.91
CA ALA A 197 -7.75 -29.72 16.19
C ALA A 197 -6.23 -29.85 16.44
N ALA A 198 -5.81 -29.70 17.69
CA ALA A 198 -4.44 -30.00 18.07
C ALA A 198 -4.15 -31.47 17.71
N GLN A 199 -3.05 -31.70 16.99
CA GLN A 199 -2.53 -33.04 16.74
C GLN A 199 -2.00 -33.66 18.04
#